data_AF-A0A7S4HK21-F1
#
_entry.id   AF-A0A7S4HK21-F1
#
_cell.length_a   1.000
_cell.length_b   1.000
_cell.length_c   1.000
_cell.angle_alpha   90.00
_cell.angle_beta   90.00
_cell.angle_gamma   90.00
#
_symmetry.space_group_name_H-M   'P 1'
#
loop_
_entity.id
_entity.type
_entity.pdbx_description
1 polymer ?
#
loop_
_entity_poly.entity_id
_entity_poly.type
_entity_poly.pdbx_seq_one_letter_code
_entity_poly.pdbx_strand_id
1 'polypeptide(L)'
;MDHHCPWVNNCVGANNQKHFVLFVGYTALLSGYALVLLVCRMVSTASEARPHGARQTPPDPSHFLLLALLFFEAVLFGLFTLAMFTEQISSILADQTGIERLKHDYVPTKRSALHNLSETFGKPFSLLWFLPTAVRFNGLTWLELVPMEPVDV
;
A
#
# COMPACT_ATOMS: atom_id res chain seq x y z
N MET A 1 -1.85 -18.14 -6.10
CA MET A 1 -0.70 -17.42 -5.54
C MET A 1 -0.27 -16.42 -6.60
N ASP A 2 -0.21 -15.13 -6.27
CA ASP A 2 0.21 -14.09 -7.22
C ASP A 2 1.74 -14.02 -7.31
N HIS A 3 2.40 -13.91 -6.15
CA HIS A 3 3.87 -13.90 -6.05
C HIS A 3 4.33 -14.20 -4.61
N HIS A 4 5.61 -14.49 -4.42
CA HIS A 4 6.24 -14.49 -3.09
C HIS A 4 6.88 -13.13 -2.83
N CYS A 5 6.48 -12.47 -1.74
CA CYS A 5 7.00 -11.16 -1.38
C CYS A 5 7.97 -11.29 -0.21
N PRO A 6 9.30 -11.14 -0.43
CA PRO A 6 10.29 -11.30 0.62
C PRO A 6 10.14 -10.25 1.73
N TRP A 7 9.59 -9.07 1.40
CA TRP A 7 9.42 -7.95 2.34
C TRP A 7 8.39 -8.22 3.44
N VAL A 8 7.39 -9.06 3.16
CA VAL A 8 6.41 -9.52 4.16
C VAL A 8 6.68 -10.96 4.59
N ASN A 9 7.79 -11.54 4.13
CA ASN A 9 8.19 -12.93 4.34
C ASN A 9 7.02 -13.92 4.13
N ASN A 10 6.23 -13.69 3.08
CA ASN A 10 5.02 -14.48 2.83
C ASN A 10 4.64 -14.46 1.35
N CYS A 11 3.89 -15.47 0.93
CA CYS A 11 3.23 -15.48 -0.37
C CYS A 11 2.04 -14.52 -0.35
N VAL A 12 1.87 -13.76 -1.42
CA VAL A 12 0.72 -12.90 -1.66
C VAL A 12 -0.20 -13.57 -2.68
N GLY A 13 -1.50 -13.61 -2.41
CA GLY A 13 -2.53 -14.12 -3.31
C GLY A 13 -3.92 -13.92 -2.73
N ALA A 14 -4.94 -14.57 -3.32
CA ALA A 14 -6.36 -14.31 -3.02
C ALA A 14 -6.73 -14.16 -1.52
N ASN A 15 -6.14 -14.96 -0.62
CA ASN A 15 -6.48 -14.92 0.81
C ASN A 15 -5.92 -13.69 1.55
N ASN A 16 -4.81 -13.10 1.09
CA ASN A 16 -4.17 -11.95 1.75
C ASN A 16 -3.96 -10.75 0.82
N GLN A 17 -4.47 -10.79 -0.42
CA GLN A 17 -4.33 -9.73 -1.41
C GLN A 17 -4.89 -8.40 -0.89
N LYS A 18 -6.08 -8.40 -0.26
CA LYS A 18 -6.65 -7.22 0.42
C LYS A 18 -5.67 -6.60 1.42
N HIS A 19 -5.12 -7.44 2.31
CA HIS A 19 -4.19 -6.99 3.35
C HIS A 19 -2.92 -6.39 2.76
N PHE A 20 -2.39 -7.02 1.70
CA PHE A 20 -1.21 -6.53 1.00
C PHE A 20 -1.46 -5.18 0.31
N VAL A 21 -2.58 -5.03 -0.43
CA VAL A 21 -2.95 -3.76 -1.08
C VAL A 21 -3.11 -2.64 -0.06
N LEU A 22 -3.77 -2.91 1.07
CA LEU A 22 -3.91 -1.93 2.16
C LEU A 22 -2.55 -1.57 2.77
N PHE A 23 -1.70 -2.56 3.02
CA PHE A 23 -0.36 -2.33 3.57
C PHE A 23 0.49 -1.41 2.68
N VAL A 24 0.60 -1.71 1.38
CA VAL A 24 1.40 -0.88 0.47
C VAL A 24 0.77 0.50 0.24
N GLY A 25 -0.56 0.57 0.17
CA GLY A 25 -1.29 1.84 0.03
C GLY A 25 -1.13 2.76 1.24
N TYR A 26 -1.26 2.23 2.46
CA TYR A 26 -1.05 3.01 3.68
C TYR A 26 0.41 3.42 3.86
N THR A 27 1.36 2.58 3.46
CA THR A 27 2.78 2.94 3.51
C THR A 27 3.10 4.09 2.56
N ALA A 28 2.53 4.08 1.35
CA ALA A 28 2.67 5.18 0.40
C ALA A 28 2.05 6.49 0.95
N LEU A 29 0.86 6.41 1.54
CA LEU A 29 0.20 7.57 2.17
C LEU A 29 1.01 8.13 3.35
N LEU A 30 1.53 7.26 4.22
CA LEU A 30 2.36 7.66 5.36
C LEU A 30 3.67 8.31 4.88
N SER A 31 4.28 7.77 3.83
CA SER A 31 5.49 8.35 3.22
C SER A 31 5.21 9.75 2.65
N GLY A 32 4.08 9.92 1.96
CA GLY A 32 3.63 11.23 1.47
C GLY A 32 3.35 12.22 2.61
N TYR A 33 2.70 11.76 3.69
CA TYR A 33 2.47 12.58 4.88
C TYR A 33 3.78 13.02 5.54
N ALA A 34 4.75 12.12 5.68
CA ALA A 34 6.07 12.44 6.19
C ALA A 34 6.80 13.48 5.32
N LEU A 35 6.74 13.36 3.99
CA LEU A 35 7.31 14.36 3.07
C LEU A 35 6.68 15.73 3.25
N VAL A 36 5.36 15.82 3.41
CA VAL A 36 4.67 17.09 3.66
C VAL A 36 5.17 17.72 4.97
N LEU A 37 5.26 16.95 6.05
CA LEU A 37 5.77 17.45 7.34
C LEU A 37 7.24 17.92 7.23
N LEU A 38 8.09 17.18 6.51
CA LEU A 38 9.48 17.55 6.28
C LEU A 38 9.60 18.86 5.48
N VAL A 39 8.82 19.00 4.40
CA VAL A 39 8.79 20.25 3.61
C VAL A 39 8.29 21.42 4.46
N CYS A 40 7.22 21.24 5.23
CA CYS A 40 6.74 22.25 6.18
C CYS A 40 7.83 22.66 7.16
N ARG A 41 8.55 21.70 7.75
CA ARG A 41 9.66 21.99 8.67
C ARG A 41 10.77 22.80 8.01
N MET A 42 11.17 22.43 6.79
CA MET A 42 12.19 23.15 6.04
C MET A 42 11.76 24.59 5.71
N VAL A 43 10.50 24.79 5.32
CA VAL A 43 9.96 26.13 5.05
C VAL A 43 9.89 26.98 6.32
N SER A 44 9.44 26.42 7.44
CA SER A 44 9.41 27.12 8.73
C SER A 44 10.80 27.57 9.16
N THR A 45 11.80 26.68 9.12
CA THR A 45 13.19 27.03 9.45
C THR A 45 13.77 28.08 8.51
N ALA A 46 13.49 28.00 7.19
CA ALA A 46 13.91 29.02 6.24
C ALA A 46 13.23 30.38 6.47
N SER A 47 11.99 30.39 6.96
CA SER A 47 11.26 31.62 7.30
C SER A 47 11.80 32.29 8.56
N GLU A 48 12.18 31.51 9.57
CA GLU A 48 12.79 31.98 10.82
C GLU A 48 14.22 32.49 10.63
N ALA A 49 14.94 31.97 9.62
CA ALA A 49 16.28 32.42 9.27
C ALA A 49 16.32 33.84 8.66
N ARG A 50 15.17 34.43 8.29
CA ARG A 50 15.10 35.81 7.77
C ARG A 50 15.38 36.83 8.89
N PRO A 51 16.21 37.85 8.65
CA PRO A 51 16.93 38.54 9.72
C PRO A 51 16.04 39.52 10.48
N HIS A 52 15.62 39.15 11.69
CA HIS A 52 15.16 40.11 12.71
C HIS A 52 16.31 40.57 13.63
N GLY A 53 17.56 40.52 13.17
CA GLY A 53 18.71 41.01 13.94
C GLY A 53 19.17 40.13 15.11
N ALA A 54 18.57 38.95 15.28
CA ALA A 54 19.00 38.00 16.30
C ALA A 54 20.23 37.19 15.83
N ARG A 55 21.23 37.07 16.70
CA ARG A 55 22.40 36.19 16.50
C ARG A 55 21.90 34.74 16.44
N GLN A 56 21.83 34.18 15.23
CA GLN A 56 21.47 32.78 15.04
C GLN A 56 22.62 31.90 15.53
N THR A 57 22.33 30.97 16.44
CA THR A 57 23.25 29.88 16.73
C THR A 57 23.44 29.05 15.46
N PRO A 58 24.67 28.60 15.13
CA PRO A 58 24.88 27.74 13.98
C PRO A 58 23.99 26.50 14.14
N PRO A 59 23.22 26.15 13.10
CA PRO A 59 22.24 25.08 13.24
C PRO A 59 22.97 23.73 13.33
N ASP A 60 22.45 22.84 14.19
CA ASP A 60 23.10 21.56 14.53
C ASP A 60 23.26 20.66 13.29
N PRO A 61 24.49 20.26 12.91
CA PRO A 61 24.73 19.38 11.77
C PRO A 61 23.97 18.05 11.83
N SER A 62 23.75 17.52 13.04
CA SER A 62 23.04 16.25 13.23
C SER A 62 21.56 16.35 12.84
N HIS A 63 20.94 17.49 13.11
CA HIS A 63 19.55 17.76 12.76
C HIS A 63 19.34 17.78 11.24
N PHE A 64 20.23 18.42 10.48
CA PHE A 64 20.13 18.40 9.01
C PHE A 64 20.40 17.02 8.42
N LEU A 65 21.36 16.29 8.98
CA LEU A 65 21.62 14.92 8.55
C LEU A 65 20.37 14.05 8.73
N LEU A 66 19.72 14.13 9.88
CA LEU A 66 18.48 13.40 10.15
C LEU A 66 17.35 13.81 9.19
N LEU A 67 17.15 15.11 8.93
CA LEU A 67 16.14 15.58 7.98
C LEU A 67 16.43 15.08 6.56
N ALA A 68 17.68 15.08 6.13
CA ALA A 68 18.07 14.56 4.82
C ALA A 68 17.80 13.06 4.73
N LEU A 69 18.19 12.28 5.73
CA LEU A 69 17.94 10.83 5.77
C LEU A 69 16.45 10.51 5.71
N LEU A 70 15.63 11.16 6.54
CA LEU A 70 14.18 10.99 6.54
C LEU A 70 13.53 11.39 5.21
N PHE A 71 14.04 12.44 4.56
CA PHE A 71 13.56 12.85 3.24
C PHE A 71 13.85 11.78 2.19
N PHE A 72 15.09 11.30 2.10
CA PHE A 72 15.46 10.25 1.15
C PHE A 72 14.73 8.94 1.40
N GLU A 73 14.59 8.54 2.67
CA GLU A 73 13.82 7.37 3.08
C GLU A 73 12.36 7.49 2.63
N ALA A 74 11.70 8.61 2.94
CA ALA A 74 10.29 8.80 2.58
C ALA A 74 10.07 8.87 1.06
N VAL A 75 11.00 9.45 0.28
CA VAL A 75 10.93 9.42 -1.20
C VAL A 75 11.10 7.99 -1.71
N LEU A 76 12.14 7.27 -1.27
CA LEU A 76 12.44 5.91 -1.75
C LEU A 76 11.31 4.93 -1.44
N PHE A 77 10.89 4.86 -0.18
CA PHE A 77 9.78 3.99 0.23
C PHE A 77 8.45 4.44 -0.39
N GLY A 78 8.21 5.75 -0.48
CA GLY A 78 7.00 6.30 -1.09
C GLY A 78 6.86 5.91 -2.56
N LEU A 79 7.90 6.10 -3.38
CA LEU A 79 7.88 5.72 -4.80
C LEU A 79 7.76 4.21 -4.99
N PHE A 80 8.53 3.43 -4.22
CA PHE A 80 8.50 1.97 -4.30
C PHE A 80 7.11 1.42 -3.97
N THR A 81 6.53 1.83 -2.83
CA THR A 81 5.21 1.35 -2.40
C THR A 81 4.08 1.87 -3.25
N LEU A 82 4.19 3.09 -3.80
CA LEU A 82 3.23 3.62 -4.77
C LEU A 82 3.23 2.78 -6.06
N ALA A 83 4.41 2.46 -6.61
CA ALA A 83 4.52 1.60 -7.78
C ALA A 83 3.86 0.24 -7.53
N MET A 84 4.21 -0.43 -6.42
CA MET A 84 3.57 -1.70 -6.04
C MET A 84 2.05 -1.57 -5.87
N PHE A 85 1.56 -0.49 -5.24
CA PHE A 85 0.13 -0.24 -5.09
C PHE A 85 -0.56 -0.13 -6.45
N THR A 86 0.02 0.63 -7.39
CA THR A 86 -0.54 0.76 -8.73
C THR A 86 -0.59 -0.56 -9.47
N GLU A 87 0.47 -1.38 -9.39
CA GLU A 87 0.49 -2.71 -10.00
C GLU A 87 -0.60 -3.62 -9.43
N GLN A 88 -0.75 -3.65 -8.10
CA GLN A 88 -1.77 -4.47 -7.45
C GLN A 88 -3.19 -4.03 -7.81
N ILE A 89 -3.47 -2.73 -7.81
CA ILE A 89 -4.79 -2.20 -8.20
C ILE A 89 -5.06 -2.49 -9.68
N SER A 90 -4.10 -2.25 -10.57
CA SER A 90 -4.24 -2.54 -12.00
C SER A 90 -4.49 -4.03 -12.26
N SER A 91 -3.78 -4.92 -11.55
CA SER A 91 -3.98 -6.36 -11.62
C SER A 91 -5.39 -6.78 -11.19
N ILE A 92 -5.90 -6.22 -10.08
CA ILE A 92 -7.28 -6.46 -9.63
C ILE A 92 -8.29 -5.96 -10.67
N LEU A 93 -8.10 -4.74 -11.17
CA LEU A 93 -9.03 -4.13 -12.13
C LEU A 93 -9.07 -4.90 -13.45
N ALA A 94 -7.93 -5.43 -13.90
CA ALA A 94 -7.81 -6.24 -15.10
C ALA A 94 -8.28 -7.70 -14.93
N ASP A 95 -8.67 -8.14 -13.73
CA ASP A 95 -8.96 -9.55 -13.40
C ASP A 95 -7.80 -10.47 -13.85
N GLN A 96 -6.56 -10.00 -13.68
CA GLN A 96 -5.34 -10.69 -14.11
C GLN A 96 -4.47 -11.01 -12.91
N THR A 97 -4.16 -12.29 -12.67
CA THR A 97 -3.10 -12.65 -11.74
C THR A 97 -1.71 -12.37 -12.36
N GLY A 98 -0.70 -12.13 -11.54
CA GLY A 98 0.68 -11.93 -12.02
C GLY A 98 1.20 -13.12 -12.85
N ILE A 99 0.70 -14.34 -12.56
CA ILE A 99 1.02 -15.58 -13.27
C ILE A 99 0.33 -15.63 -14.64
N GLU A 100 -0.93 -15.23 -14.74
CA GLU A 100 -1.65 -15.18 -16.03
C GLU A 100 -0.99 -14.20 -17.00
N ARG A 101 -0.51 -13.06 -16.50
CA ARG A 101 0.25 -12.09 -17.31
C ARG A 101 1.55 -12.69 -17.86
N LEU A 102 2.24 -13.51 -17.06
CA LEU A 102 3.49 -14.16 -17.47
C LEU A 102 3.27 -15.35 -18.40
N LYS A 103 2.14 -16.05 -18.27
CA LYS A 103 1.78 -17.21 -19.09
C LYS A 103 1.12 -16.87 -20.42
N HIS A 104 0.73 -15.61 -20.64
CA HIS A 104 0.05 -15.15 -21.86
C HIS A 104 -1.31 -15.82 -22.15
N ASP A 105 -1.85 -16.59 -21.20
CA ASP A 105 -3.11 -17.36 -21.30
C ASP A 105 -4.37 -16.53 -20.94
N TYR A 106 -4.29 -15.20 -21.05
CA TYR A 106 -5.37 -14.32 -20.60
C TYR A 106 -6.54 -14.25 -21.59
N VAL A 107 -7.74 -14.61 -21.13
CA VAL A 107 -9.01 -14.38 -21.83
C VAL A 107 -9.74 -13.19 -21.17
N PRO A 108 -9.93 -12.05 -21.87
CA PRO A 108 -10.57 -10.89 -21.28
C PRO A 108 -12.04 -11.18 -20.91
N THR A 109 -12.38 -11.09 -19.62
CA THR A 109 -13.76 -11.16 -19.16
C THR A 109 -14.37 -9.75 -19.13
N LYS A 110 -15.59 -9.56 -19.65
CA LYS A 110 -16.30 -8.25 -19.63
C LYS A 110 -16.92 -7.96 -18.26
N ARG A 111 -16.14 -8.01 -17.18
CA ARG A 111 -16.60 -7.71 -15.82
C ARG A 111 -16.41 -6.23 -15.49
N SER A 112 -17.24 -5.67 -14.60
CA SER A 112 -17.08 -4.28 -14.17
C SER A 112 -15.93 -4.16 -13.16
N ALA A 113 -15.26 -3.00 -13.12
CA ALA A 113 -14.20 -2.72 -12.15
C ALA A 113 -14.65 -2.93 -10.69
N LEU A 114 -15.89 -2.52 -10.37
CA LEU A 114 -16.46 -2.70 -9.04
C LEU A 114 -16.66 -4.19 -8.71
N HIS A 115 -17.05 -4.99 -9.71
CA HIS A 115 -17.15 -6.43 -9.54
C HIS A 115 -15.79 -7.03 -9.16
N ASN A 116 -14.73 -6.70 -9.90
CA ASN A 116 -13.39 -7.25 -9.64
C ASN A 116 -12.83 -6.80 -8.28
N LEU A 117 -13.01 -5.52 -7.93
CA LEU A 117 -12.68 -5.02 -6.60
C LEU A 117 -13.46 -5.76 -5.51
N SER A 118 -14.74 -6.02 -5.72
CA SER A 118 -15.57 -6.69 -4.72
C SER A 118 -15.23 -8.17 -4.52
N GLU A 119 -14.60 -8.83 -5.49
CA GLU A 119 -14.03 -10.18 -5.31
C GLU A 119 -12.82 -10.15 -4.36
N THR A 120 -12.05 -9.06 -4.36
CA THR A 120 -10.87 -8.91 -3.48
C THR A 120 -11.24 -8.35 -2.10
N PHE A 121 -12.11 -7.33 -2.06
CA PHE A 121 -12.42 -6.56 -0.85
C PHE A 121 -13.72 -7.00 -0.16
N GLY A 122 -14.54 -7.81 -0.81
CA GLY A 122 -15.78 -8.36 -0.28
C GLY A 122 -17.04 -7.69 -0.81
N LYS A 123 -18.20 -8.29 -0.53
CA LYS A 123 -19.53 -7.83 -0.92
C LYS A 123 -20.46 -7.74 0.30
N PRO A 124 -21.36 -6.74 0.40
CA PRO A 124 -21.41 -5.53 -0.43
C PRO A 124 -20.23 -4.58 -0.12
N PHE A 125 -20.15 -3.47 -0.86
CA PHE A 125 -19.22 -2.39 -0.52
C PHE A 125 -19.45 -1.92 0.92
N SER A 126 -18.37 -1.74 1.68
CA SER A 126 -18.40 -1.36 3.09
C SER A 126 -17.13 -0.59 3.46
N LEU A 127 -17.19 0.22 4.53
CA LEU A 127 -16.01 0.88 5.10
C LEU A 127 -14.94 -0.13 5.54
N LEU A 128 -15.32 -1.39 5.78
CA LEU A 128 -14.39 -2.49 6.06
C LEU A 128 -13.41 -2.77 4.90
N TRP A 129 -13.68 -2.27 3.69
CA TRP A 129 -12.73 -2.34 2.58
C TRP A 129 -11.41 -1.64 2.91
N PHE A 130 -11.47 -0.57 3.69
CA PHE A 130 -10.34 0.23 4.15
C PHE A 130 -9.82 -0.21 5.52
N LEU A 131 -10.16 -1.40 5.98
CA LEU A 131 -9.63 -1.93 7.23
C LEU A 131 -8.99 -3.30 6.98
N PRO A 132 -7.88 -3.62 7.65
CA PRO A 132 -7.19 -4.91 7.53
C PRO A 132 -7.95 -5.99 8.31
N THR A 133 -9.22 -6.18 7.96
CA THR A 133 -10.11 -7.21 8.51
C THR A 133 -10.37 -8.28 7.47
N ALA A 134 -10.79 -9.45 7.94
CA ALA A 134 -11.20 -10.56 7.08
C ALA A 134 -12.19 -10.10 6.00
N VAL A 135 -11.99 -10.59 4.77
CA VAL A 135 -12.89 -10.35 3.65
C VAL A 135 -14.22 -11.02 3.94
N ARG A 136 -15.33 -10.30 3.71
CA ARG A 136 -16.69 -10.82 3.90
C ARG A 136 -17.48 -10.73 2.60
N PHE A 137 -18.22 -11.78 2.26
CA PHE A 137 -19.17 -11.83 1.16
C PHE A 137 -20.55 -12.13 1.74
N ASN A 138 -21.45 -11.16 1.68
CA ASN A 138 -22.81 -11.23 2.24
C ASN A 138 -22.82 -11.66 3.72
N GLY A 139 -21.82 -11.21 4.49
CA GLY A 139 -21.68 -11.50 5.91
C GLY A 139 -20.78 -12.69 6.26
N LEU A 140 -20.48 -13.56 5.29
CA LEU A 140 -19.66 -14.77 5.46
C LEU A 140 -18.21 -14.54 5.05
N THR A 141 -17.28 -15.16 5.74
CA THR A 141 -15.85 -15.21 5.40
C THR A 141 -15.54 -16.35 4.42
N TRP A 142 -14.36 -16.33 3.81
CA TRP A 142 -13.90 -17.43 2.93
C TRP A 142 -13.97 -18.81 3.59
N LEU A 143 -13.66 -18.89 4.90
CA LEU A 143 -13.71 -20.14 5.67
C LEU A 143 -15.14 -20.67 5.86
N GLU A 144 -16.14 -19.79 5.84
CA GLU A 144 -17.54 -20.17 5.98
C GLU A 144 -18.18 -20.52 4.62
N LEU A 145 -17.65 -19.98 3.52
CA LEU A 145 -18.13 -20.22 2.16
C LEU A 145 -17.55 -21.50 1.53
N VAL A 146 -16.30 -21.81 1.86
CA VAL A 146 -15.62 -23.02 1.43
C VAL A 146 -15.31 -23.81 2.70
N PRO A 147 -16.22 -24.67 3.16
CA PRO A 147 -15.89 -25.62 4.22
C PRO A 147 -14.69 -26.40 3.72
N MET A 148 -13.57 -26.33 4.43
CA MET A 148 -12.42 -27.19 4.16
C MET A 148 -12.94 -28.63 4.27
N GLU A 149 -13.04 -29.35 3.16
CA GLU A 149 -13.16 -30.81 3.24
C GLU A 149 -12.02 -31.30 4.14
N PRO A 150 -12.29 -32.22 5.09
CA PRO A 150 -11.25 -32.74 5.93
C PRO A 150 -10.14 -33.25 5.00
N VAL A 151 -8.94 -32.70 5.17
CA VAL A 151 -7.75 -33.23 4.52
C VAL A 151 -7.64 -34.66 5.05
N ASP A 152 -7.97 -35.64 4.22
CA ASP A 152 -7.69 -37.04 4.51
C ASP A 152 -6.17 -37.16 4.65
N VAL A 153 -5.70 -37.17 5.90
CA VAL A 153 -4.30 -37.41 6.28
C VAL A 153 -4.04 -38.90 6.34
#